data_AF-A0A933B1L5-F1
#
_entry.id   AF-A0A933B1L5-F1
#
_cell.length_a   1.000
_cell.length_b   1.000
_cell.length_c   1.000
_cell.angle_alpha   90.00
_cell.angle_beta   90.00
_cell.angle_gamma   90.00
#
_symmetry.space_group_name_H-M   'P 1'
#
loop_
_entity.id
_entity.type
_entity.pdbx_description
1 polymer ?
#
loop_
_entity_poly.entity_id
_entity_poly.type
_entity_poly.pdbx_seq_one_letter_code
_entity_poly.pdbx_strand_id
1 'polypeptide(L)'
;MGRFIGCLVLHQLLAGFSPSPWWVPDLTMAGLVLAIVETPRRWLTLSILAATFTLVWAARDVLPLFVGWLLAGGATRLVMSHWDVEDPRLRTALIVLASLAMSSAALWLADLWSLERVGWLLVRALMTALVVLCLQGWRNAPA
;
A
#
# COMPACT_ATOMS: atom_id res chain seq x y z
N MET A 1 -10.26 -11.61 -0.86
CA MET A 1 -9.82 -11.68 0.57
C MET A 1 -8.49 -12.42 0.75
N GLY A 2 -8.31 -13.64 0.21
CA GLY A 2 -7.04 -14.38 0.35
C GLY A 2 -5.80 -13.61 -0.13
N ARG A 3 -5.89 -12.88 -1.25
CA ARG A 3 -4.80 -12.01 -1.75
C ARG A 3 -4.41 -10.91 -0.78
N PHE A 4 -5.39 -10.25 -0.17
CA PHE A 4 -5.13 -9.20 0.82
C PHE A 4 -4.36 -9.75 2.01
N ILE A 5 -4.84 -10.86 2.59
CA ILE A 5 -4.16 -11.53 3.71
C ILE A 5 -2.75 -11.99 3.29
N GLY A 6 -2.61 -12.58 2.10
CA GLY A 6 -1.31 -12.97 1.56
C GLY A 6 -0.34 -11.79 1.43
N CYS A 7 -0.81 -10.64 0.95
CA CYS A 7 0.00 -9.43 0.87
C CYS A 7 0.39 -8.91 2.26
N LEU A 8 -0.54 -8.91 3.22
CA LEU A 8 -0.24 -8.52 4.60
C LEU A 8 0.84 -9.41 5.21
N VAL A 9 0.67 -10.73 5.15
CA VAL A 9 1.63 -11.70 5.71
C VAL A 9 2.99 -11.58 5.01
N LEU A 10 3.00 -11.54 3.68
CA LEU A 10 4.25 -11.41 2.92
C LEU A 10 4.96 -10.09 3.24
N HIS A 11 4.24 -8.99 3.40
CA HIS A 11 4.82 -7.72 3.83
C HIS A 11 5.57 -7.88 5.15
N GLN A 12 4.95 -8.52 6.15
CA GLN A 12 5.57 -8.70 7.48
C GLN A 12 6.79 -9.59 7.42
N LEU A 13 6.73 -10.68 6.64
CA LEU A 13 7.88 -11.55 6.46
C LEU A 13 9.04 -10.78 5.84
N LEU A 14 8.79 -10.08 4.73
CA LEU A 14 9.83 -9.27 4.08
C LEU A 14 10.37 -8.17 4.99
N ALA A 15 9.50 -7.48 5.74
CA ALA A 15 9.90 -6.47 6.71
C ALA A 15 10.76 -7.05 7.84
N GLY A 16 10.46 -8.26 8.31
CA GLY A 16 11.23 -8.94 9.36
C GLY A 16 12.59 -9.45 8.90
N PHE A 17 12.75 -9.80 7.62
CA PHE A 17 14.03 -10.24 7.05
C PHE A 17 14.88 -9.10 6.46
N SER A 18 14.28 -7.93 6.26
CA SER A 18 14.97 -6.80 5.64
C SER A 18 15.79 -6.02 6.67
N PRO A 19 17.04 -5.63 6.33
CA PRO A 19 17.85 -4.77 7.20
C PRO A 19 17.24 -3.37 7.40
N SER A 20 16.31 -2.97 6.53
CA SER A 20 15.62 -1.69 6.61
C SER A 20 14.19 -1.81 6.10
N PRO A 21 13.19 -1.26 6.81
CA PRO A 21 11.79 -1.31 6.37
C PRO A 21 11.55 -0.57 5.05
N TRP A 22 12.47 0.32 4.65
CA TRP A 22 12.40 1.07 3.39
C TRP A 22 12.76 0.23 2.15
N TRP A 23 13.35 -0.95 2.34
CA TRP A 23 13.74 -1.87 1.27
C TRP A 23 12.63 -2.84 0.90
N VAL A 24 11.48 -2.71 1.54
CA VAL A 24 10.34 -3.61 1.33
C VAL A 24 9.26 -2.87 0.56
N PRO A 25 8.72 -3.46 -0.52
CA PRO A 25 7.60 -2.87 -1.25
C PRO A 25 6.39 -2.75 -0.34
N ASP A 26 5.54 -1.75 -0.58
CA ASP A 26 4.32 -1.55 0.23
C ASP A 26 3.21 -2.53 -0.19
N LEU A 27 3.39 -3.78 0.20
CA LEU A 27 2.45 -4.85 -0.13
C LEU A 27 1.13 -4.69 0.61
N THR A 28 1.11 -4.05 1.77
CA THR A 28 -0.13 -3.75 2.48
C THR A 28 -0.99 -2.80 1.66
N MET A 29 -0.41 -1.72 1.11
CA MET A 29 -1.11 -0.80 0.24
C MET A 29 -1.56 -1.47 -1.06
N ALA A 30 -0.69 -2.26 -1.69
CA ALA A 30 -1.05 -3.03 -2.87
C ALA A 30 -2.24 -3.96 -2.61
N GLY A 31 -2.18 -4.73 -1.53
CA GLY A 31 -3.23 -5.64 -1.13
C GLY A 31 -4.54 -4.91 -0.82
N LEU A 32 -4.47 -3.76 -0.13
CA LEU A 32 -5.63 -2.95 0.21
C LEU A 32 -6.34 -2.44 -1.04
N VAL A 33 -5.61 -1.75 -1.94
CA VAL A 33 -6.20 -1.18 -3.16
C VAL A 33 -6.81 -2.28 -4.02
N LEU A 34 -6.10 -3.39 -4.24
CA LEU A 34 -6.61 -4.52 -5.02
C LEU A 34 -7.87 -5.13 -4.39
N ALA A 35 -7.91 -5.27 -3.07
CA ALA A 35 -9.08 -5.81 -2.37
C ALA A 35 -10.28 -4.86 -2.38
N ILE A 36 -10.05 -3.55 -2.32
CA ILE A 36 -11.08 -2.53 -2.50
C ILE A 36 -11.63 -2.59 -3.91
N VAL A 37 -10.76 -2.74 -4.92
CA VAL A 37 -11.18 -2.91 -6.32
C VAL A 37 -12.09 -4.12 -6.50
N GLU A 38 -11.73 -5.26 -5.90
CA GLU A 38 -12.55 -6.46 -5.93
C GLU A 38 -13.87 -6.31 -5.13
N THR A 39 -13.86 -5.57 -4.03
CA THR A 39 -15.02 -5.46 -3.11
C THR A 39 -15.22 -4.04 -2.54
N PRO A 40 -15.71 -3.08 -3.34
CA PRO A 40 -15.73 -1.65 -2.96
C PRO A 40 -16.60 -1.35 -1.74
N ARG A 41 -17.64 -2.17 -1.52
CA ARG A 41 -18.55 -2.05 -0.36
C ARG A 41 -17.83 -2.25 0.97
N ARG A 42 -16.72 -3.01 0.99
CA ARG A 42 -15.96 -3.36 2.21
C ARG A 42 -14.74 -2.48 2.46
N TRP A 43 -14.57 -1.39 1.71
CA TRP A 43 -13.39 -0.53 1.80
C TRP A 43 -13.05 -0.09 3.23
N LEU A 44 -14.04 0.30 4.03
CA LEU A 44 -13.83 0.77 5.39
C LEU A 44 -13.24 -0.34 6.28
N THR A 45 -13.82 -1.55 6.21
CA THR A 45 -13.32 -2.71 6.95
C THR A 45 -11.92 -3.09 6.50
N LEU A 46 -11.63 -3.07 5.19
CA LEU A 46 -10.31 -3.38 4.65
C LEU A 46 -9.26 -2.35 5.10
N SER A 47 -9.59 -1.06 5.08
CA SER A 47 -8.72 0.01 5.59
C SER A 47 -8.46 -0.12 7.08
N ILE A 48 -9.48 -0.42 7.89
CA ILE A 48 -9.31 -0.66 9.33
C ILE A 48 -8.38 -1.85 9.56
N LEU A 49 -8.54 -2.94 8.82
CA LEU A 49 -7.67 -4.11 8.94
C LEU A 49 -6.22 -3.78 8.55
N ALA A 50 -6.01 -3.08 7.43
CA ALA A 50 -4.68 -2.62 7.00
C ALA A 50 -4.04 -1.70 8.06
N ALA A 51 -4.81 -0.76 8.59
CA ALA A 51 -4.36 0.14 9.65
C ALA A 51 -3.94 -0.63 10.89
N THR A 52 -4.84 -1.43 11.48
CA THR A 52 -4.57 -2.21 12.69
C THR A 52 -3.34 -3.10 12.54
N PHE A 53 -3.17 -3.72 11.37
CA PHE A 53 -2.05 -4.60 11.12
C PHE A 53 -0.71 -3.86 11.04
N THR A 54 -0.73 -2.61 10.57
CA THR A 54 0.48 -1.76 10.52
C THR A 54 0.75 -1.01 11.83
N LEU A 55 -0.25 -0.87 12.72
CA LEU A 55 -0.08 -0.21 14.03
C LEU A 55 1.00 -0.87 14.89
N VAL A 56 1.24 -2.17 14.74
CA VAL A 56 2.30 -2.90 15.46
C VAL A 56 3.68 -2.23 15.29
N TRP A 57 3.89 -1.52 14.18
CA TRP A 57 5.14 -0.83 13.85
C TRP A 57 5.14 0.66 14.16
N ALA A 58 4.00 1.23 14.52
CA ALA A 58 3.79 2.67 14.66
C ALA A 58 3.76 3.09 16.13
N ALA A 59 4.86 2.85 16.87
CA ALA A 59 4.91 3.08 18.31
C ALA A 59 4.67 4.54 18.74
N ARG A 60 4.87 5.52 17.85
CA ARG A 60 4.77 6.95 18.16
C ARG A 60 3.61 7.67 17.45
N ASP A 61 3.23 7.24 16.25
CA ASP A 61 2.29 7.96 15.37
C ASP A 61 1.10 7.10 14.94
N VAL A 62 0.50 6.40 15.91
CA VAL A 62 -0.65 5.49 15.71
C VAL A 62 -1.81 6.18 14.99
N LEU A 63 -2.25 7.34 15.49
CA LEU A 63 -3.44 8.01 14.98
C LEU A 63 -3.25 8.56 13.55
N PRO A 64 -2.17 9.31 13.25
CA PRO A 64 -1.93 9.76 11.87
C PRO A 64 -1.82 8.60 10.88
N LEU A 65 -1.14 7.51 11.26
CA LEU A 65 -1.03 6.34 10.39
C LEU A 65 -2.41 5.70 10.13
N PHE A 66 -3.21 5.55 11.17
CA PHE A 66 -4.57 5.00 11.05
C PHE A 66 -5.45 5.86 10.13
N VAL A 67 -5.41 7.17 10.30
CA VAL A 67 -6.12 8.13 9.44
C VAL A 67 -5.63 8.02 7.99
N GLY A 68 -4.32 7.91 7.78
CA GLY A 68 -3.74 7.74 6.45
C GLY A 68 -4.28 6.52 5.70
N TRP A 69 -4.42 5.37 6.37
CA TRP A 69 -5.01 4.16 5.78
C TRP A 69 -6.50 4.30 5.43
N LEU A 70 -7.26 5.01 6.26
CA LEU A 70 -8.66 5.34 5.97
C LEU A 70 -8.77 6.26 4.76
N LEU A 71 -7.93 7.30 4.69
CA LEU A 71 -7.87 8.23 3.56
C LEU A 71 -7.47 7.53 2.27
N ALA A 72 -6.45 6.65 2.31
CA ALA A 72 -6.04 5.87 1.14
C ALA A 72 -7.16 4.97 0.61
N GLY A 73 -7.88 4.26 1.50
CA GLY A 73 -9.01 3.43 1.07
C GLY A 73 -10.22 4.24 0.60
N GLY A 74 -10.52 5.36 1.25
CA GLY A 74 -11.57 6.29 0.86
C GLY A 74 -11.30 6.92 -0.51
N ALA A 75 -10.07 7.42 -0.72
CA ALA A 75 -9.61 7.95 -2.00
C ALA A 75 -9.65 6.90 -3.10
N THR A 76 -9.20 5.67 -2.82
CA THR A 76 -9.30 4.54 -3.75
C THR A 76 -10.76 4.36 -4.17
N ARG A 77 -11.68 4.20 -3.20
CA ARG A 77 -13.11 4.03 -3.48
C ARG A 77 -13.69 5.20 -4.30
N LEU A 78 -13.30 6.43 -4.01
CA LEU A 78 -13.74 7.60 -4.76
C LEU A 78 -13.24 7.59 -6.20
N VAL A 79 -11.98 7.20 -6.43
CA VAL A 79 -11.45 7.04 -7.78
C VAL A 79 -12.22 5.95 -8.52
N MET A 80 -12.54 4.85 -7.84
CA MET A 80 -13.30 3.77 -8.47
C MET A 80 -14.71 4.16 -8.93
N SER A 81 -15.33 5.17 -8.33
CA SER A 81 -16.67 5.60 -8.74
C SER A 81 -16.66 6.50 -9.98
N HIS A 82 -15.49 6.99 -10.40
CA HIS A 82 -15.35 7.96 -11.48
C HIS A 82 -14.50 7.48 -12.65
N TRP A 83 -13.61 6.50 -12.43
CA TRP A 83 -12.69 5.99 -13.46
C TRP A 83 -12.78 4.48 -13.61
N ASP A 84 -12.43 3.99 -14.80
CA ASP A 84 -12.36 2.56 -15.08
C ASP A 84 -11.15 1.91 -14.39
N VAL A 85 -11.42 1.30 -13.25
CA VAL A 85 -10.44 0.61 -12.43
C VAL A 85 -10.03 -0.74 -12.97
N GLU A 86 -10.62 -1.24 -14.05
CA GLU A 86 -10.11 -2.44 -14.71
C GLU A 86 -8.78 -2.19 -15.41
N ASP A 87 -8.45 -0.93 -15.71
CA ASP A 87 -7.14 -0.56 -16.24
C ASP A 87 -6.02 -0.88 -15.21
N PRO A 88 -5.10 -1.83 -15.51
CA PRO A 88 -3.99 -2.17 -14.62
C PRO A 88 -3.04 -0.98 -14.37
N ARG A 89 -2.96 -0.01 -15.29
CA ARG A 89 -2.14 1.19 -15.15
C ARG A 89 -2.70 2.09 -14.05
N LEU A 90 -4.02 2.30 -14.06
CA LEU A 90 -4.69 3.09 -13.02
C LEU A 90 -4.55 2.44 -11.64
N ARG A 91 -4.73 1.11 -11.54
CA ARG A 91 -4.49 0.36 -10.30
C ARG A 91 -3.08 0.55 -9.76
N THR A 92 -2.08 0.41 -10.65
CA THR A 92 -0.67 0.56 -10.28
C THR A 92 -0.36 2.00 -9.85
N ALA A 93 -0.87 3.00 -10.59
CA ALA A 93 -0.70 4.40 -10.23
C ALA A 93 -1.31 4.72 -8.86
N LEU A 94 -2.53 4.25 -8.58
CA LEU A 94 -3.17 4.42 -7.27
C LEU A 94 -2.34 3.84 -6.13
N ILE A 95 -1.83 2.61 -6.29
CA ILE A 95 -1.01 1.95 -5.27
C ILE A 95 0.28 2.73 -5.03
N VAL A 96 0.97 3.11 -6.11
CA VAL A 96 2.24 3.83 -6.03
C VAL A 96 2.06 5.20 -5.39
N LEU A 97 1.04 5.97 -5.81
CA LEU A 97 0.76 7.29 -5.26
C LEU A 97 0.34 7.22 -3.80
N ALA A 98 -0.52 6.27 -3.42
CA ALA A 98 -0.93 6.09 -2.03
C ALA A 98 0.26 5.65 -1.15
N SER A 99 1.12 4.76 -1.65
CA SER A 99 2.35 4.32 -0.96
C SER A 99 3.34 5.47 -0.76
N LEU A 100 3.57 6.29 -1.80
CA LEU A 100 4.41 7.47 -1.73
C LEU A 100 3.86 8.51 -0.75
N ALA A 101 2.55 8.79 -0.80
CA ALA A 101 1.91 9.74 0.10
C ALA A 101 2.02 9.29 1.56
N MET A 102 1.69 8.03 1.85
CA MET A 102 1.79 7.45 3.19
C MET A 102 3.22 7.45 3.72
N SER A 103 4.17 7.04 2.89
CA SER A 103 5.58 6.97 3.28
C SER A 103 6.20 8.35 3.47
N SER A 104 5.82 9.33 2.63
CA SER A 104 6.24 10.73 2.78
C SER A 104 5.66 11.35 4.05
N ALA A 105 4.38 11.12 4.33
CA ALA A 105 3.74 11.57 5.56
C ALA A 105 4.41 10.95 6.79
N ALA A 106 4.73 9.65 6.77
CA ALA A 106 5.42 8.99 7.87
C ALA A 106 6.81 9.58 8.13
N LEU A 107 7.59 9.86 7.07
CA LEU A 107 8.90 10.52 7.20
C LEU A 107 8.78 11.94 7.74
N TRP A 108 7.80 12.69 7.27
CA TRP A 108 7.54 14.04 7.73
C TRP A 108 7.16 14.08 9.22
N LEU A 109 6.22 13.23 9.63
CA LEU A 109 5.76 13.15 11.02
C LEU A 109 6.86 12.69 11.98
N ALA A 110 7.74 11.81 11.51
CA ALA A 110 8.88 11.33 12.30
C ALA A 110 10.08 12.31 12.32
N ASP A 111 9.99 13.46 11.66
CA ASP A 111 11.10 14.41 11.47
C ASP A 111 12.36 13.76 10.84
N LEU A 112 12.13 12.84 9.90
CA LEU A 112 13.17 12.07 9.20
C LEU A 112 13.36 12.53 7.74
N TRP A 113 12.90 13.72 7.40
CA TRP A 113 12.93 14.20 6.02
C TRP A 113 14.37 14.51 5.57
N SER A 114 14.83 13.86 4.50
CA SER A 114 16.11 14.16 3.85
C SER A 114 16.10 13.75 2.38
N LEU A 115 16.99 14.33 1.56
CA LEU A 115 17.12 13.98 0.15
C LEU A 115 17.46 12.49 -0.06
N GLU A 116 18.27 11.91 0.82
CA GLU A 116 18.58 10.48 0.79
C GLU A 116 17.31 9.64 0.96
N ARG A 117 16.45 10.01 1.92
CA ARG A 117 15.17 9.33 2.19
C ARG A 117 14.20 9.45 1.02
N VAL A 118 14.22 10.56 0.28
CA VAL A 118 13.44 10.67 -0.97
C VAL A 118 13.90 9.63 -2.00
N GLY A 119 15.21 9.39 -2.13
CA GLY A 119 15.74 8.31 -2.96
C GLY A 119 15.19 6.94 -2.54
N TRP A 120 15.19 6.65 -1.23
CA TRP A 120 14.61 5.43 -0.67
C TRP A 120 13.10 5.29 -0.95
N LEU A 121 12.33 6.40 -0.87
CA LEU A 121 10.92 6.40 -1.23
C LEU A 121 10.68 6.02 -2.69
N LEU A 122 11.51 6.55 -3.60
CA LEU A 122 11.41 6.24 -5.03
C LEU A 122 11.75 4.77 -5.31
N VAL A 123 12.80 4.24 -4.67
CA VAL A 123 13.14 2.81 -4.76
C VAL A 123 11.99 1.94 -4.26
N ARG A 124 11.43 2.25 -3.09
CA ARG A 124 10.26 1.53 -2.53
C ARG A 124 9.06 1.60 -3.46
N ALA A 125 8.78 2.77 -4.04
CA ALA A 125 7.69 2.96 -4.99
C ALA A 125 7.89 2.12 -6.26
N LEU A 126 9.10 2.08 -6.81
CA LEU A 126 9.44 1.25 -7.97
C LEU A 126 9.31 -0.24 -7.64
N MET A 127 9.81 -0.69 -6.50
CA MET A 127 9.64 -2.09 -6.06
C MET A 127 8.15 -2.43 -5.90
N THR A 128 7.36 -1.52 -5.32
CA THR A 128 5.92 -1.70 -5.17
C THR A 128 5.24 -1.82 -6.54
N ALA A 129 5.60 -0.94 -7.49
CA ALA A 129 5.08 -1.00 -8.85
C ALA A 129 5.42 -2.32 -9.54
N LEU A 130 6.68 -2.77 -9.46
CA LEU A 130 7.13 -4.04 -10.05
C LEU A 130 6.36 -5.24 -9.49
N VAL A 131 6.21 -5.32 -8.17
CA VAL A 131 5.45 -6.41 -7.54
C VAL A 131 3.98 -6.38 -7.95
N VAL A 132 3.36 -5.20 -8.00
CA VAL A 132 1.97 -5.06 -8.47
C VAL A 132 1.81 -5.54 -9.90
N LEU A 133 2.73 -5.15 -10.80
CA LEU A 133 2.72 -5.62 -12.18
C LEU A 133 2.87 -7.14 -12.27
N CYS A 134 3.72 -7.76 -11.45
CA CYS A 134 3.82 -9.22 -11.35
C CYS A 134 2.52 -9.87 -10.86
N LEU A 135 1.90 -9.32 -9.80
CA LEU A 135 0.64 -9.82 -9.25
C LEU A 135 -0.52 -9.71 -10.25
N GLN A 136 -0.53 -8.64 -11.06
CA GLN A 136 -1.52 -8.44 -12.12
C GLN A 136 -1.24 -9.33 -13.33
N GLY A 137 0.03 -9.47 -13.75
CA GLY A 137 0.43 -10.32 -14.87
C GLY A 137 0.10 -11.79 -14.65
N TRP A 138 0.29 -12.30 -13.42
CA TRP A 138 -0.07 -13.68 -13.07
C TRP A 138 -1.58 -13.97 -13.24
N ARG A 139 -2.44 -12.95 -13.12
CA ARG A 139 -3.89 -13.10 -13.34
C ARG A 139 -4.26 -13.26 -14.81
N ASN A 140 -3.41 -12.77 -15.72
CA ASN A 140 -3.68 -12.74 -17.16
C ASN A 140 -2.94 -13.85 -17.93
N ALA A 141 -2.19 -14.71 -17.24
CA ALA A 141 -1.54 -15.85 -17.87
C ALA A 141 -2.61 -16.87 -18.33
N PRO A 142 -2.53 -17.39 -19.57
CA PRO A 142 -3.41 -18.47 -20.01
C PRO A 142 -3.19 -19.69 -19.11
N ALA A 143 -4.30 -20.29 -18.66
CA ALA A 143 -4.31 -21.48 -17.79
C ALA A 143 -3.71 -22.72 -18.48
#